data_AF-A0A435EHV9-F1
#
_entry.id   AF-A0A435EHV9-F1
#
_cell.length_a   1.000
_cell.length_b   1.000
_cell.length_c   1.000
_cell.angle_alpha   90.00
_cell.angle_beta   90.00
_cell.angle_gamma   90.00
#
_symmetry.space_group_name_H-M   'P 1'
#
loop_
_entity.id
_entity.type
_entity.pdbx_description
1 polymer ?
#
loop_
_entity_poly.entity_id
_entity_poly.type
_entity_poly.pdbx_seq_one_letter_code
_entity_poly.pdbx_strand_id
1 'polypeptide(L)'
;MGLGTPVEEGKQRIAIEGRMGLLETALRADFALIHAHKADAFGNLSFSASARNFNPLMAMAARQTIVEAEGIVPLGALPPENVHLSGTFVDTVIELTELPEVYGVVQR
;
A
#
# COMPACT_ATOMS: atom_id res chain seq x y z
N MET A 1 2.36 -22.17 -6.45
CA MET A 1 2.81 -21.71 -7.78
C MET A 1 4.25 -21.25 -7.65
N GLY A 2 5.13 -21.58 -8.60
CA GLY A 2 6.56 -21.22 -8.54
C GLY A 2 7.48 -22.41 -8.86
N LEU A 3 7.30 -23.54 -8.16
CA LEU A 3 8.07 -24.76 -8.42
C LEU A 3 7.86 -25.31 -9.83
N GLY A 4 8.94 -25.69 -10.50
CA GLY A 4 8.91 -26.23 -11.86
C GLY A 4 8.55 -25.20 -12.93
N THR A 5 8.62 -23.91 -12.61
CA THR A 5 8.36 -22.80 -13.55
C THR A 5 9.58 -21.90 -13.64
N PRO A 6 9.68 -21.00 -14.66
CA PRO A 6 10.79 -20.05 -14.75
C PRO A 6 10.95 -19.14 -13.53
N VAL A 7 9.89 -18.91 -12.74
CA VAL A 7 9.95 -18.12 -11.50
C VAL A 7 10.89 -18.74 -10.46
N GLU A 8 11.17 -20.04 -10.57
CA GLU A 8 12.09 -20.75 -9.68
C GLU A 8 13.57 -20.39 -9.92
N GLU A 9 13.94 -19.95 -11.12
CA GLU A 9 15.33 -19.81 -11.52
C GLU A 9 16.12 -18.91 -10.54
N GLY A 10 17.23 -19.43 -10.03
CA GLY A 10 18.08 -18.74 -9.06
C GLY A 10 17.54 -18.68 -7.62
N LYS A 11 16.38 -19.29 -7.32
CA LYS A 11 15.79 -19.30 -5.97
C LYS A 11 16.13 -20.55 -5.19
N GLN A 12 16.32 -20.40 -3.87
CA GLN A 12 16.58 -21.52 -2.99
C GLN A 12 15.32 -22.35 -2.76
N ARG A 13 15.43 -23.68 -2.87
CA ARG A 13 14.39 -24.61 -2.45
C ARG A 13 14.55 -24.97 -0.97
N ILE A 14 13.45 -25.08 -0.24
CA ILE A 14 13.42 -25.49 1.16
C ILE A 14 12.40 -26.61 1.35
N ALA A 15 12.75 -27.64 2.11
CA ALA A 15 11.82 -28.67 2.57
C ALA A 15 11.35 -28.35 4.00
N ILE A 16 10.05 -28.18 4.19
CA ILE A 16 9.44 -27.97 5.50
C ILE A 16 8.38 -29.06 5.69
N GLU A 17 8.57 -29.91 6.70
CA GLU A 17 7.65 -31.03 7.00
C GLU A 17 7.38 -31.93 5.76
N GLY A 18 8.42 -32.18 4.97
CA GLY A 18 8.33 -32.99 3.74
C GLY A 18 7.68 -32.29 2.55
N ARG A 19 7.30 -31.02 2.67
CA ARG A 19 6.77 -30.20 1.56
C ARG A 19 7.87 -29.29 1.02
N MET A 20 8.04 -29.28 -0.30
CA MET A 20 8.97 -28.38 -0.97
C MET A 20 8.34 -26.99 -1.18
N GLY A 21 9.12 -25.94 -0.93
CA GLY A 21 8.80 -24.56 -1.23
C GLY A 21 10.00 -23.80 -1.78
N LEU A 22 9.76 -22.58 -2.26
CA LEU A 22 10.79 -21.63 -2.67
C LEU A 22 10.97 -20.57 -1.59
N LEU A 23 12.22 -20.21 -1.31
CA LEU A 23 12.58 -19.09 -0.44
C LEU A 23 12.48 -17.79 -1.24
N GLU A 24 11.53 -16.94 -0.87
CA GLU A 24 11.41 -15.57 -1.35
C GLU A 24 11.90 -14.61 -0.27
N THR A 25 12.69 -13.61 -0.66
CA THR A 25 13.14 -12.56 0.25
C THR A 25 12.11 -11.43 0.32
N ALA A 26 12.12 -10.66 1.41
CA ALA A 26 11.27 -9.49 1.53
C ALA A 26 11.70 -8.41 0.53
N LEU A 27 10.75 -7.89 -0.24
CA LEU A 27 10.97 -6.73 -1.11
C LEU A 27 10.93 -5.44 -0.29
N ARG A 28 11.89 -4.55 -0.52
CA ARG A 28 12.01 -3.23 0.13
C ARG A 28 12.18 -2.16 -0.93
N ALA A 29 11.81 -0.93 -0.58
CA ALA A 29 11.98 0.24 -1.45
C ALA A 29 12.49 1.43 -0.66
N ASP A 30 13.19 2.35 -1.33
CA ASP A 30 13.55 3.63 -0.73
C ASP A 30 12.32 4.53 -0.60
N PHE A 31 11.43 4.49 -1.60
CA PHE A 31 10.23 5.31 -1.68
C PHE A 31 8.99 4.47 -2.02
N ALA A 32 7.86 4.81 -1.41
CA ALA A 32 6.52 4.39 -1.81
C ALA A 32 5.69 5.62 -2.18
N LEU A 33 5.09 5.57 -3.36
CA LEU A 33 4.13 6.57 -3.84
C LEU A 33 2.73 5.97 -3.71
N ILE A 34 1.92 6.57 -2.85
CA ILE A 34 0.67 6.00 -2.38
C ILE A 34 -0.50 6.91 -2.74
N HIS A 35 -1.56 6.33 -3.28
CA HIS A 35 -2.82 7.03 -3.52
C HIS A 35 -3.86 6.64 -2.47
N ALA A 36 -4.42 7.62 -1.78
CA ALA A 36 -5.42 7.44 -0.73
C ALA A 36 -6.69 8.24 -1.01
N HIS A 37 -7.83 7.70 -0.57
CA HIS A 37 -9.12 8.39 -0.69
C HIS A 37 -9.23 9.53 0.31
N LYS A 38 -8.88 9.29 1.59
CA LYS A 38 -8.81 10.32 2.61
C LYS A 38 -7.60 10.11 3.48
N ALA A 39 -7.00 11.21 3.92
CA ALA A 39 -5.98 11.22 4.96
C ALA A 39 -6.41 12.17 6.09
N ASP A 40 -6.03 11.89 7.33
CA ASP A 40 -6.11 12.89 8.40
C ASP A 40 -4.75 13.57 8.64
N ALA A 41 -4.72 14.55 9.54
CA ALA A 41 -3.49 15.30 9.84
C ALA A 41 -2.39 14.47 10.54
N PHE A 42 -2.68 13.25 11.01
CA PHE A 42 -1.67 12.31 11.52
C PHE A 42 -1.19 11.32 10.44
N GLY A 43 -1.71 11.41 9.22
CA GLY A 43 -1.37 10.50 8.13
C GLY A 43 -2.18 9.20 8.14
N ASN A 44 -3.23 9.07 8.95
CA ASN A 44 -4.09 7.89 8.87
C ASN A 44 -4.86 7.89 7.56
N LEU A 45 -4.84 6.76 6.85
CA LEU A 45 -5.39 6.67 5.50
C LEU A 45 -6.63 5.78 5.43
N SER A 46 -7.58 6.21 4.61
CA SER A 46 -8.61 5.35 4.05
C SER A 46 -8.45 5.23 2.54
N PHE A 47 -8.90 4.11 1.99
CA PHE A 47 -8.81 3.78 0.57
C PHE A 47 -10.19 3.39 0.08
N SER A 48 -10.52 3.77 -1.16
CA SER A 48 -11.81 3.43 -1.76
C SER A 48 -11.75 2.08 -2.46
N ALA A 49 -12.62 1.15 -2.06
CA ALA A 49 -12.81 -0.15 -2.71
C ALA A 49 -11.49 -0.86 -3.12
N SER A 50 -11.35 -1.20 -4.40
CA SER A 50 -10.19 -1.90 -4.97
C SER A 50 -8.95 -1.01 -5.16
N ALA A 51 -9.08 0.32 -5.06
CA ALA A 51 -7.93 1.22 -5.10
C ALA A 51 -6.99 1.03 -3.90
N ARG A 52 -7.42 0.27 -2.87
CA ARG A 52 -6.59 -0.12 -1.73
C ARG A 52 -5.40 -1.00 -2.13
N ASN A 53 -5.59 -1.94 -3.06
CA ASN A 53 -4.62 -2.93 -3.55
C ASN A 53 -3.27 -3.04 -2.78
N PHE A 54 -2.16 -2.59 -3.36
CA PHE A 54 -0.80 -2.67 -2.82
C PHE A 54 -0.42 -1.46 -1.98
N ASN A 55 -1.25 -0.43 -1.93
CA ASN A 55 -0.92 0.83 -1.26
C ASN A 55 -0.46 0.63 0.21
N PRO A 56 -1.23 -0.05 1.09
CA PRO A 56 -0.77 -0.31 2.45
C PRO A 56 0.52 -1.14 2.52
N LEU A 57 0.67 -2.15 1.65
CA LEU A 57 1.82 -3.05 1.67
C LEU A 57 3.10 -2.31 1.29
N MET A 58 3.05 -1.46 0.27
CA MET A 58 4.20 -0.66 -0.18
C MET A 58 4.57 0.41 0.84
N ALA A 59 3.59 1.07 1.47
CA ALA A 59 3.84 2.02 2.54
C ALA A 59 4.61 1.41 3.71
N MET A 60 4.26 0.17 4.11
CA MET A 60 4.96 -0.56 5.18
C MET A 60 6.33 -1.13 4.75
N ALA A 61 6.57 -1.24 3.43
CA ALA A 61 7.78 -1.83 2.88
C ALA A 61 8.86 -0.79 2.52
N ALA A 62 8.50 0.50 2.48
CA ALA A 62 9.38 1.59 2.07
C ALA A 62 10.04 2.31 3.25
N ARG A 63 11.18 2.95 2.97
CA ARG A 63 11.86 3.86 3.92
C ARG A 63 11.19 5.23 3.97
N GLN A 64 10.60 5.69 2.87
CA GLN A 64 9.87 6.95 2.76
C GLN A 64 8.53 6.73 2.05
N THR A 65 7.44 7.10 2.68
CA THR A 65 6.08 6.98 2.13
C THR A 65 5.51 8.37 1.87
N ILE A 66 5.22 8.63 0.60
CA ILE A 66 4.61 9.86 0.12
C ILE A 66 3.20 9.53 -0.34
N VAL A 67 2.21 10.15 0.29
CA VAL A 67 0.79 9.93 0.02
C VAL A 67 0.21 11.11 -0.72
N GLU A 68 -0.38 10.87 -1.88
CA GLU A 68 -1.39 11.76 -2.45
C GLU A 68 -2.78 11.35 -1.92
N ALA A 69 -3.52 12.29 -1.34
CA ALA A 69 -4.84 12.04 -0.79
C ALA A 69 -5.89 12.90 -1.49
N GLU A 70 -7.00 12.29 -1.90
CA GLU A 70 -8.09 13.04 -2.55
C GLU A 70 -8.80 14.04 -1.63
N GLY A 71 -8.66 13.87 -0.31
CA GLY A 71 -9.09 14.86 0.65
C GLY A 71 -8.37 14.69 1.98
N ILE A 72 -7.86 15.80 2.53
CA ILE A 72 -7.32 15.83 3.88
C ILE A 72 -8.44 16.25 4.83
N VAL A 73 -8.85 15.34 5.71
CA VAL A 73 -9.97 15.56 6.63
C VAL A 73 -9.50 16.04 8.01
N PRO A 74 -10.34 16.79 8.74
CA PRO A 74 -10.03 17.18 10.11
C PRO A 74 -9.80 15.98 11.03
N LEU A 75 -9.05 16.20 12.11
CA LEU A 75 -8.84 15.19 13.14
C LEU A 75 -10.18 14.70 13.72
N GLY A 76 -10.33 13.39 13.83
CA GLY A 76 -11.56 12.73 14.29
C GLY A 76 -12.65 12.58 13.22
N ALA A 77 -12.51 13.19 12.05
CA ALA A 77 -13.44 13.00 10.93
C ALA A 77 -13.22 11.66 10.19
N LEU A 78 -12.08 11.00 10.41
CA LEU A 78 -11.84 9.62 10.02
C LEU A 78 -12.06 8.70 11.23
N PRO A 79 -13.18 7.96 11.29
CA PRO A 79 -13.45 7.04 12.39
C PRO A 79 -12.34 5.98 12.49
N PRO A 80 -11.90 5.59 13.71
CA PRO A 80 -10.84 4.61 13.89
C PRO A 80 -11.06 3.29 13.14
N GLU A 81 -12.31 2.82 13.05
CA GLU A 81 -12.70 1.61 12.32
C GLU A 81 -12.52 1.73 10.79
N ASN A 82 -12.42 2.95 10.27
CA ASN A 82 -12.23 3.25 8.86
C ASN A 82 -10.77 3.59 8.51
N VAL A 83 -9.85 3.52 9.49
CA VAL A 83 -8.41 3.65 9.25
C VAL A 83 -7.88 2.34 8.70
N HIS A 84 -7.51 2.32 7.41
CA HIS A 84 -6.94 1.14 6.76
C HIS A 84 -5.42 1.06 6.91
N LEU A 85 -4.75 2.20 6.99
CA LEU A 85 -3.32 2.30 7.26
C LEU A 85 -3.09 3.37 8.32
N SER A 86 -2.39 3.01 9.39
CA SER A 86 -1.97 3.96 10.41
C SER A 86 -0.96 4.94 9.84
N GLY A 87 -1.07 6.21 10.25
CA GLY A 87 -0.10 7.25 9.90
C GLY A 87 1.34 6.98 10.35
N THR A 88 1.57 5.97 11.20
CA THR A 88 2.94 5.50 11.55
C THR A 88 3.75 5.05 10.32
N PHE A 89 3.08 4.65 9.23
CA PHE A 89 3.72 4.22 7.99
C PHE A 89 3.76 5.33 6.92
N VAL A 90 3.43 6.57 7.29
CA VAL A 90 3.29 7.71 6.37
C VAL A 90 4.23 8.82 6.80
N ASP A 91 5.11 9.24 5.90
CA ASP A 91 6.06 10.34 6.15
C ASP A 91 5.50 11.68 5.65
N THR A 92 4.77 11.68 4.53
CA THR A 92 4.27 12.91 3.90
C THR A 92 2.90 12.68 3.29
N VAL A 93 2.00 13.64 3.49
CA VAL A 93 0.68 13.68 2.87
C VAL A 93 0.55 14.97 2.07
N ILE A 94 0.09 14.85 0.82
CA ILE A 94 -0.18 15.96 -0.09
C ILE A 94 -1.62 15.82 -0.55
N GLU A 95 -2.38 16.92 -0.50
CA GLU A 95 -3.74 16.95 -1.02
C GLU A 95 -3.72 17.01 -2.55
N LEU A 96 -4.53 16.17 -3.18
CA LEU A 96 -4.72 16.16 -4.61
C LEU A 96 -5.64 17.33 -5.01
N THR A 97 -5.09 18.30 -5.77
CA THR A 97 -5.83 19.52 -6.14
C THR A 97 -6.84 19.31 -7.26
N GLU A 98 -6.56 18.38 -8.17
CA GLU A 98 -7.44 18.01 -9.28
C GLU A 98 -7.41 16.50 -9.45
N LEU A 99 -8.57 15.86 -9.63
CA LEU A 99 -8.66 14.43 -9.92
C LEU A 99 -8.45 14.21 -11.43
N PRO A 100 -7.34 13.58 -11.86
CA PRO A 100 -7.14 13.22 -13.25
C PRO A 100 -8.27 12.33 -13.78
N GLU A 101 -8.63 12.45 -15.07
CA GLU A 101 -9.66 11.61 -15.71
C GLU A 101 -9.41 10.10 -15.53
N VAL A 102 -8.15 9.68 -15.39
CA VAL A 102 -7.74 8.29 -15.13
C VAL A 102 -8.35 7.72 -13.84
N TYR A 103 -8.61 8.57 -12.85
CA TYR A 103 -9.26 8.19 -11.59
C TYR A 103 -10.78 8.44 -11.60
N GLY A 104 -11.31 9.19 -12.58
CA GLY A 104 -12.73 9.54 -12.72
C GLY A 104 -13.65 8.39 -13.19
N VAL A 105 -13.10 7.19 -13.40
CA VAL A 105 -13.88 6.01 -13.83
C VAL A 105 -14.77 5.50 -12.68
N VAL A 106 -14.43 5.78 -11.44
CA VAL A 106 -15.28 5.51 -10.27
C VAL A 106 -16.20 6.70 -10.06
N GLN A 107 -17.36 6.71 -10.73
CA GLN A 107 -18.44 7.64 -10.37
C GLN A 107 -18.84 7.41 -8.91
N ARG A 108 -18.74 8.47 -8.11
CA ARG A 108 -19.10 8.49 -6.69
C ARG A 108 -20.57 8.80 -6.49
#